data_AF-A0A8T5SHA1-F1
#
_entry.id   AF-A0A8T5SHA1-F1
#
_cell.length_a   1.000
_cell.length_b   1.000
_cell.length_c   1.000
_cell.angle_alpha   90.00
_cell.angle_beta   90.00
_cell.angle_gamma   90.00
#
_symmetry.space_group_name_H-M   'P 1'
#
loop_
_entity.id
_entity.type
_entity.pdbx_description
1 polymer ?
#
loop_
_entity_poly.entity_id
_entity_poly.type
_entity_poly.pdbx_seq_one_letter_code
_entity_poly.pdbx_strand_id
1 'polypeptide(L)'
;MVFGGHFDKSVSDRSKTSNNIEISKEEFQGLKECAEKYKSAVSQVKTLRLENNKLKQILKDLKVDAKPYKELKEENEKYLKSLLRVQADFENYKKRIDRENQNYQLYAMKKILLKLINHYDDLKRVLRVLGAKGIDESIRKGIEMIVQNYEKILEGEGVKPMNSEGQIFDPYKHEVLNCIESNLPENTIIEELD
;
A
#
# COMPACT_ATOMS: atom_id res chain seq x y z
N MET A 1 -47.01 -31.32 -33.76
CA MET A 1 -48.46 -31.24 -33.50
C MET A 1 -49.10 -30.61 -34.72
N VAL A 2 -49.77 -31.45 -35.51
CA VAL A 2 -50.42 -31.13 -36.78
C VAL A 2 -51.78 -30.54 -36.46
N PHE A 3 -52.09 -29.36 -36.99
CA PHE A 3 -53.46 -28.88 -37.07
C PHE A 3 -53.76 -28.51 -38.52
N GLY A 4 -54.21 -29.53 -39.26
CA GLY A 4 -55.03 -29.33 -40.43
C GLY A 4 -56.40 -28.85 -39.98
N GLY A 5 -56.82 -27.70 -40.49
CA GLY A 5 -58.18 -27.21 -40.39
C GLY A 5 -58.74 -27.08 -41.80
N HIS A 6 -59.71 -27.93 -42.10
CA HIS A 6 -60.61 -27.89 -43.26
C HIS A 6 -60.93 -26.44 -43.66
N PHE A 7 -60.54 -26.04 -44.88
CA PHE A 7 -61.09 -24.86 -45.51
C PHE A 7 -62.31 -25.31 -46.32
N ASP A 8 -63.49 -25.00 -45.77
CA ASP A 8 -64.79 -25.39 -46.31
C ASP A 8 -65.02 -24.74 -47.68
N LYS A 9 -65.33 -25.57 -48.68
CA LYS A 9 -65.73 -25.15 -50.03
C LYS A 9 -67.23 -24.88 -50.03
N SER A 10 -67.65 -23.68 -49.63
CA SER A 10 -68.97 -23.14 -50.01
C SER A 10 -69.07 -21.64 -49.72
N VAL A 11 -68.57 -20.83 -50.66
CA VAL A 11 -69.14 -19.48 -50.84
C VAL A 11 -69.90 -19.51 -52.15
N SER A 12 -71.12 -20.03 -52.03
CA SER A 12 -72.16 -19.95 -53.05
C SER A 12 -72.45 -18.49 -53.38
N ASP A 13 -72.56 -18.23 -54.67
CA ASP A 13 -73.22 -17.11 -55.33
C ASP A 13 -73.57 -15.91 -54.44
N ARG A 14 -72.60 -15.00 -54.28
CA ARG A 14 -72.96 -13.59 -54.11
C ARG A 14 -73.39 -13.08 -55.48
N SER A 15 -74.70 -13.04 -55.67
CA SER A 15 -75.36 -12.18 -56.64
C SER A 15 -74.60 -10.87 -56.77
N LYS A 16 -74.16 -10.55 -57.99
CA LYS A 16 -73.73 -9.19 -58.34
C LYS A 16 -74.97 -8.29 -58.30
N THR A 17 -75.39 -7.89 -57.11
CA THR A 17 -76.12 -6.64 -56.97
C THR A 17 -75.10 -5.52 -57.12
N SER A 18 -74.95 -5.02 -58.34
CA SER A 18 -74.37 -3.70 -58.55
C SER A 18 -75.36 -2.67 -58.00
N ASN A 19 -75.43 -2.56 -56.67
CA ASN A 19 -75.97 -1.36 -56.05
C ASN A 19 -74.97 -0.26 -56.41
N ASN A 20 -75.30 0.56 -57.42
CA ASN A 20 -74.61 1.81 -57.66
C ASN A 20 -74.79 2.65 -56.39
N ILE A 21 -73.73 2.73 -55.59
CA ILE A 21 -73.69 3.62 -54.44
C ILE A 21 -73.51 5.03 -55.01
N GLU A 22 -74.58 5.81 -55.06
CA GLU A 22 -74.49 7.25 -55.35
C GLU A 22 -73.97 7.94 -54.09
N ILE A 23 -72.66 8.20 -54.09
CA ILE A 23 -71.96 8.91 -53.02
C ILE A 23 -71.90 10.39 -53.43
N SER A 24 -72.13 11.32 -52.50
CA SER A 24 -72.03 12.75 -52.82
C SER A 24 -70.61 13.07 -53.28
N LYS A 25 -70.46 14.04 -54.19
CA LYS A 25 -69.15 14.43 -54.74
C LYS A 25 -68.17 14.85 -53.62
N GLU A 26 -68.71 15.39 -52.53
CA GLU A 26 -67.98 15.80 -51.32
C GLU A 26 -67.58 14.60 -50.45
N GLU A 27 -68.45 13.61 -50.30
CA GLU A 27 -68.17 12.36 -49.58
C GLU A 27 -67.10 11.51 -50.29
N PHE A 28 -67.13 11.45 -51.62
CA PHE A 28 -66.09 10.78 -52.42
C PHE A 28 -64.73 11.49 -52.28
N GLN A 29 -64.72 12.83 -52.24
CA GLN A 29 -63.51 13.63 -52.06
C GLN A 29 -62.91 13.42 -50.66
N GLY A 30 -63.74 13.39 -49.62
CA GLY A 30 -63.33 13.12 -48.24
C GLY A 30 -62.77 11.71 -48.03
N LEU A 31 -63.38 10.70 -48.67
CA LEU A 31 -62.85 9.32 -48.70
C LEU A 31 -61.50 9.24 -49.41
N LYS A 32 -61.30 10.01 -50.48
CA LYS A 32 -60.03 10.10 -51.22
C LYS A 32 -58.91 10.70 -50.37
N GLU A 33 -59.19 11.81 -49.69
CA GLU A 33 -58.24 12.44 -48.76
C GLU A 33 -57.90 11.54 -47.56
N CYS A 34 -58.90 10.82 -47.02
CA CYS A 34 -58.67 9.83 -45.97
C CYS A 34 -57.77 8.68 -46.45
N ALA A 35 -57.98 8.20 -47.67
CA ALA A 35 -57.14 7.15 -48.27
C ALA A 35 -55.69 7.62 -48.50
N GLU A 36 -55.48 8.87 -48.91
CA GLU A 36 -54.14 9.45 -49.07
C GLU A 36 -53.43 9.66 -47.73
N LYS A 37 -54.13 10.19 -46.72
CA LYS A 37 -53.61 10.31 -45.35
C LYS A 37 -53.20 8.95 -44.79
N TYR A 38 -54.03 7.92 -44.97
CA TYR A 38 -53.73 6.55 -44.55
C TYR A 38 -52.50 5.99 -45.26
N LYS A 39 -52.38 6.17 -46.59
CA LYS A 39 -51.17 5.78 -47.35
C LYS A 39 -49.92 6.48 -46.83
N SER A 40 -50.00 7.77 -46.53
CA SER A 40 -48.87 8.54 -45.99
C SER A 40 -48.47 8.04 -44.59
N ALA A 41 -49.44 7.79 -43.70
CA ALA A 41 -49.19 7.28 -42.35
C ALA A 41 -48.57 5.87 -42.40
N VAL A 42 -49.04 4.99 -43.28
CA VAL A 42 -48.47 3.66 -43.50
C VAL A 42 -47.02 3.74 -44.00
N SER A 43 -46.72 4.71 -44.87
CA SER A 43 -45.34 4.92 -45.36
C SER A 43 -44.39 5.42 -44.26
N GLN A 44 -44.87 6.32 -43.39
CA GLN A 44 -44.11 6.81 -42.22
C GLN A 44 -43.89 5.71 -41.18
N VAL A 45 -44.88 4.86 -40.91
CA VAL A 45 -44.72 3.71 -40.03
C VAL A 45 -43.68 2.73 -40.58
N LYS A 46 -43.61 2.57 -41.91
CA LYS A 46 -42.62 1.72 -42.57
C LYS A 46 -41.20 2.26 -42.41
N THR A 47 -40.99 3.56 -42.56
CA THR A 47 -39.66 4.18 -42.35
C THR A 47 -39.24 4.14 -40.89
N LEU A 48 -40.13 4.47 -39.95
CA LEU A 48 -39.89 4.39 -38.51
C LEU A 48 -39.53 2.98 -38.04
N ARG A 49 -40.17 1.94 -38.61
CA ARG A 49 -39.81 0.53 -38.32
C ARG A 49 -38.39 0.20 -38.77
N LEU A 50 -37.98 0.72 -39.92
CA LEU A 50 -36.64 0.53 -40.48
C LEU A 50 -35.58 1.21 -39.60
N GLU A 51 -35.83 2.45 -39.16
CA GLU A 51 -34.98 3.17 -38.22
C GLU A 51 -34.87 2.47 -36.86
N ASN A 52 -35.99 2.02 -36.29
CA ASN A 52 -35.97 1.29 -35.03
C ASN A 52 -35.16 -0.01 -35.12
N ASN A 53 -35.22 -0.71 -36.24
CA ASN A 53 -34.40 -1.91 -36.45
C ASN A 53 -32.91 -1.56 -36.54
N LYS A 54 -32.54 -0.47 -37.23
CA LYS A 54 -31.15 0.01 -37.28
C LYS A 54 -30.64 0.42 -35.89
N LEU A 55 -31.43 1.17 -35.13
CA LEU A 55 -31.09 1.59 -33.77
C LEU A 55 -30.93 0.39 -32.83
N LYS A 56 -31.79 -0.64 -32.94
CA LYS A 56 -31.65 -1.90 -32.20
C LYS A 56 -30.34 -2.63 -32.51
N GLN A 57 -29.89 -2.57 -33.76
CA GLN A 57 -28.63 -3.20 -34.18
C GLN A 57 -27.43 -2.45 -33.61
N ILE A 58 -27.39 -1.12 -33.76
CA ILE A 58 -26.34 -0.25 -33.18
C ILE A 58 -26.24 -0.45 -31.65
N LEU A 59 -27.39 -0.56 -30.98
CA LEU A 59 -27.45 -0.77 -29.53
C LEU A 59 -26.98 -2.17 -29.11
N LYS A 60 -27.08 -3.18 -29.98
CA LYS A 60 -26.46 -4.49 -29.74
C LYS A 60 -24.94 -4.39 -29.86
N ASP A 61 -24.44 -3.75 -30.90
CA ASP A 61 -23.01 -3.66 -31.18
C ASP A 61 -22.29 -2.86 -30.07
N LEU A 62 -22.84 -1.71 -29.66
CA LEU A 62 -22.36 -0.94 -28.50
C LEU A 62 -22.33 -1.72 -27.19
N LYS A 63 -23.31 -2.62 -26.97
CA LYS A 63 -23.33 -3.49 -25.79
C LYS A 63 -22.27 -4.58 -25.84
N VAL A 64 -21.91 -5.04 -27.03
CA VAL A 64 -20.84 -6.02 -27.23
C VAL A 64 -19.49 -5.35 -26.95
N ASP A 65 -19.25 -4.13 -27.47
CA ASP A 65 -17.98 -3.40 -27.27
C ASP A 65 -17.81 -2.88 -25.83
N ALA A 66 -18.91 -2.56 -25.14
CA ALA A 66 -18.86 -2.11 -23.74
C ALA A 66 -18.42 -3.20 -22.75
N LYS A 67 -18.59 -4.49 -23.08
CA LYS A 67 -18.16 -5.61 -22.22
C LYS A 67 -16.63 -5.73 -22.10
N PRO A 68 -15.86 -5.90 -23.19
CA PRO A 68 -14.41 -5.98 -23.11
C PRO A 68 -13.78 -4.70 -22.58
N TYR A 69 -14.38 -3.53 -22.84
CA TYR A 69 -13.92 -2.27 -22.23
C TYR A 69 -14.03 -2.27 -20.70
N LYS A 70 -15.14 -2.78 -20.14
CA LYS A 70 -15.29 -2.92 -18.69
C LYS A 70 -14.29 -3.91 -18.10
N GLU A 71 -14.13 -5.07 -18.72
CA GLU A 71 -13.18 -6.10 -18.28
C GLU A 71 -11.74 -5.56 -18.27
N LEU A 72 -11.32 -4.89 -19.35
CA LEU A 72 -9.97 -4.29 -19.45
C LEU A 72 -9.75 -3.16 -18.45
N LYS A 73 -10.81 -2.40 -18.13
CA LYS A 73 -10.76 -1.35 -17.11
C LYS A 73 -10.62 -1.95 -15.71
N GLU A 74 -11.37 -2.99 -15.38
CA GLU A 74 -11.26 -3.70 -14.10
C GLU A 74 -9.87 -4.34 -13.94
N GLU A 75 -9.31 -4.90 -15.01
CA GLU A 75 -7.98 -5.47 -15.02
C GLU A 75 -6.89 -4.42 -14.77
N ASN A 76 -6.99 -3.27 -15.45
CA ASN A 76 -6.11 -2.12 -15.18
C ASN A 76 -6.20 -1.63 -13.74
N GLU A 77 -7.42 -1.51 -13.19
CA GLU A 77 -7.60 -1.10 -11.80
C GLU A 77 -7.00 -2.10 -10.81
N LYS A 78 -7.09 -3.40 -11.11
CA LYS A 78 -6.44 -4.46 -10.31
C LYS A 78 -4.91 -4.34 -10.36
N TYR A 79 -4.34 -4.15 -11.56
CA TYR A 79 -2.89 -3.97 -11.71
C TYR A 79 -2.40 -2.70 -11.00
N LEU A 80 -3.11 -1.59 -11.17
CA LEU A 80 -2.76 -0.32 -10.50
C LEU A 80 -2.77 -0.45 -8.98
N LYS A 81 -3.80 -1.12 -8.42
CA LYS A 81 -3.85 -1.41 -6.98
C LYS A 81 -2.69 -2.31 -6.53
N SER A 82 -2.34 -3.31 -7.31
CA SER A 82 -1.20 -4.18 -7.02
C SER A 82 0.12 -3.40 -7.03
N LEU A 83 0.33 -2.55 -8.04
CA LEU A 83 1.52 -1.71 -8.16
C LEU A 83 1.65 -0.73 -7.00
N LEU A 84 0.55 -0.07 -6.62
CA LEU A 84 0.52 0.84 -5.45
C LEU A 84 0.89 0.11 -4.16
N ARG A 85 0.39 -1.12 -3.99
CA ARG A 85 0.74 -1.94 -2.83
C ARG A 85 2.22 -2.33 -2.84
N VAL A 86 2.74 -2.81 -3.98
CA VAL A 86 4.16 -3.17 -4.11
C VAL A 86 5.06 -1.96 -3.87
N GLN A 87 4.67 -0.77 -4.35
CA GLN A 87 5.40 0.45 -4.08
C GLN A 87 5.43 0.77 -2.58
N ALA A 88 4.28 0.69 -1.90
CA ALA A 88 4.21 0.90 -0.45
C ALA A 88 5.05 -0.13 0.33
N ASP A 89 4.98 -1.40 -0.06
CA ASP A 89 5.78 -2.47 0.53
C ASP A 89 7.28 -2.24 0.32
N PHE A 90 7.69 -1.72 -0.85
CA PHE A 90 9.07 -1.36 -1.15
C PHE A 90 9.56 -0.16 -0.33
N GLU A 91 8.75 0.89 -0.18
CA GLU A 91 9.09 2.02 0.67
C GLU A 91 9.25 1.60 2.15
N ASN A 92 8.36 0.72 2.63
CA ASN A 92 8.46 0.15 3.98
C ASN A 92 9.70 -0.72 4.13
N TYR A 93 10.02 -1.54 3.13
CA TYR A 93 11.22 -2.36 3.10
C TYR A 93 12.48 -1.49 3.17
N LYS A 94 12.58 -0.44 2.35
CA LYS A 94 13.73 0.48 2.35
C LYS A 94 13.93 1.12 3.73
N LYS A 95 12.85 1.66 4.33
CA LYS A 95 12.89 2.21 5.70
C LYS A 95 13.27 1.18 6.77
N ARG A 96 12.95 -0.10 6.55
CA ARG A 96 13.36 -1.18 7.46
C ARG A 96 14.84 -1.48 7.31
N ILE A 97 15.33 -1.65 6.09
CA ILE A 97 16.74 -1.91 5.80
C ILE A 97 17.62 -0.76 6.28
N ASP A 98 17.21 0.49 6.10
CA ASP A 98 18.00 1.64 6.59
C ASP A 98 18.17 1.59 8.11
N ARG A 99 17.11 1.23 8.86
CA ARG A 99 17.18 1.03 10.31
C ARG A 99 18.03 -0.18 10.70
N GLU A 100 17.89 -1.29 9.98
CA GLU A 100 18.71 -2.49 10.21
C GLU A 100 20.19 -2.22 9.96
N ASN A 101 20.53 -1.46 8.92
CA ASN A 101 21.89 -1.05 8.62
C ASN A 101 22.48 -0.15 9.71
N GLN A 102 21.71 0.83 10.21
CA GLN A 102 22.13 1.66 11.34
C GLN A 102 22.39 0.81 12.60
N ASN A 103 21.49 -0.12 12.91
CA ASN A 103 21.68 -1.04 14.04
C ASN A 103 22.89 -1.95 13.84
N TYR A 104 23.12 -2.43 12.62
CA TYR A 104 24.28 -3.26 12.29
C TYR A 104 25.59 -2.49 12.47
N GLN A 105 25.64 -1.23 12.04
CA GLN A 105 26.80 -0.34 12.26
C GLN A 105 27.08 -0.16 13.76
N LEU A 106 26.04 0.13 14.56
CA LEU A 106 26.18 0.26 16.01
C LEU A 106 26.66 -1.04 16.66
N TYR A 107 26.13 -2.19 16.24
CA TYR A 107 26.54 -3.50 16.75
C TYR A 107 28.00 -3.84 16.39
N ALA A 108 28.41 -3.57 15.15
CA ALA A 108 29.78 -3.77 14.71
C ALA A 108 30.75 -2.88 15.50
N MET A 109 30.40 -1.61 15.70
CA MET A 109 31.18 -0.67 16.51
C MET A 109 31.28 -1.13 17.96
N LYS A 110 30.15 -1.55 18.58
CA LYS A 110 30.12 -2.08 19.95
C LYS A 110 31.14 -3.19 20.17
N LYS A 111 31.25 -4.15 19.25
CA LYS A 111 32.19 -5.27 19.37
C LYS A 111 33.65 -4.80 19.38
N ILE A 112 33.98 -3.76 18.61
CA ILE A 112 35.33 -3.20 18.57
C ILE A 112 35.59 -2.38 19.83
N LEU A 113 34.66 -1.52 20.22
CA LEU A 113 34.75 -0.69 21.43
C LEU A 113 34.96 -1.53 22.69
N LEU A 114 34.22 -2.63 22.85
CA LEU A 114 34.41 -3.55 23.99
C LEU A 114 35.83 -4.11 24.10
N LYS A 115 36.48 -4.39 22.97
CA LYS A 115 37.88 -4.85 22.98
C LYS A 115 38.85 -3.72 23.31
N LEU A 116 38.55 -2.53 22.82
CA LEU A 116 39.36 -1.35 23.08
C LEU A 116 39.30 -0.98 24.57
N ILE A 117 38.12 -1.02 25.19
CA ILE A 117 37.92 -0.69 26.62
C ILE A 117 38.89 -1.48 27.52
N ASN A 118 39.09 -2.77 27.29
CA ASN A 118 40.08 -3.55 28.07
C ASN A 118 41.50 -2.94 28.03
N HIS A 119 41.93 -2.42 26.88
CA HIS A 119 43.24 -1.75 26.76
C HIS A 119 43.28 -0.40 27.46
N TYR A 120 42.14 0.29 27.52
CA TYR A 120 42.01 1.52 28.29
C TYR A 120 42.15 1.25 29.79
N ASP A 121 41.55 0.18 30.28
CA ASP A 121 41.66 -0.23 31.70
C ASP A 121 43.09 -0.67 32.05
N ASP A 122 43.78 -1.35 31.12
CA ASP A 122 45.21 -1.64 31.27
C ASP A 122 46.05 -0.36 31.39
N LEU A 123 45.77 0.68 30.58
CA LEU A 123 46.48 1.97 30.67
C LEU A 123 46.21 2.68 32.00
N LYS A 124 44.96 2.69 32.48
CA LYS A 124 44.61 3.19 33.82
C LYS A 124 45.37 2.44 34.90
N ARG A 125 45.44 1.10 34.81
CA ARG A 125 46.19 0.26 35.75
C ARG A 125 47.68 0.61 35.77
N VAL A 126 48.29 0.82 34.61
CA VAL A 126 49.69 1.28 34.52
C VAL A 126 49.86 2.63 35.23
N LEU A 127 48.97 3.60 34.98
CA LEU A 127 49.00 4.91 35.63
C LEU A 127 48.97 4.81 37.17
N ARG A 128 48.11 3.93 37.72
CA ARG A 128 48.02 3.65 39.17
C ARG A 128 49.33 3.10 39.72
N VAL A 129 49.95 2.14 39.03
CA VAL A 129 51.23 1.53 39.45
C VAL A 129 52.37 2.53 39.40
N LEU A 130 52.42 3.39 38.37
CA LEU A 130 53.44 4.44 38.25
C LEU A 130 53.34 5.45 39.40
N GLY A 131 52.12 5.84 39.77
CA GLY A 131 51.87 6.74 40.91
C GLY A 131 52.31 6.16 42.26
N ALA A 132 52.19 4.84 42.45
CA ALA A 132 52.59 4.16 43.68
C ALA A 132 54.11 3.93 43.80
N LYS A 133 54.84 3.85 42.67
CA LYS A 133 56.26 3.50 42.64
C LYS A 133 57.23 4.69 42.53
N GLY A 134 56.74 5.93 42.49
CA GLY A 134 57.59 7.13 42.41
C GLY A 134 58.46 7.19 41.15
N ILE A 135 57.94 6.67 40.03
CA ILE A 135 58.62 6.65 38.73
C ILE A 135 58.53 8.05 38.09
N ASP A 136 59.47 8.36 37.19
CA ASP A 136 59.63 9.63 36.47
C ASP A 136 58.29 10.29 36.06
N GLU A 137 58.05 11.48 36.61
CA GLU A 137 56.84 12.28 36.43
C GLU A 137 56.59 12.61 34.95
N SER A 138 57.66 12.69 34.14
CA SER A 138 57.54 12.91 32.69
C SER A 138 56.83 11.75 31.99
N ILE A 139 57.11 10.50 32.40
CA ILE A 139 56.50 9.31 31.81
C ILE A 139 55.03 9.21 32.24
N ARG A 140 54.74 9.48 33.52
CA ARG A 140 53.38 9.51 34.05
C ARG A 140 52.51 10.49 33.26
N LYS A 141 52.99 11.72 33.07
CA LYS A 141 52.27 12.77 32.34
C LYS A 141 52.03 12.39 30.88
N GLY A 142 53.01 11.74 30.23
CA GLY A 142 52.85 11.24 28.86
C GLY A 142 51.73 10.21 28.73
N ILE A 143 51.64 9.27 29.67
CA ILE A 143 50.57 8.25 29.70
C ILE A 143 49.23 8.87 30.04
N GLU A 144 49.18 9.82 30.98
CA GLU A 144 47.96 10.56 31.32
C GLU A 144 47.37 11.29 30.10
N MET A 145 48.21 11.90 29.25
CA MET A 145 47.76 12.50 27.99
C MET A 145 47.16 11.48 27.02
N ILE A 146 47.70 10.25 26.98
CA ILE A 146 47.16 9.18 26.13
C ILE A 146 45.78 8.76 26.65
N VAL A 147 45.62 8.59 27.96
CA VAL A 147 44.33 8.26 28.59
C VAL A 147 43.28 9.33 28.30
N GLN A 148 43.62 10.62 28.46
CA GLN A 148 42.69 11.72 28.15
C GLN A 148 42.31 11.78 26.67
N ASN A 149 43.25 11.50 25.75
CA ASN A 149 42.92 11.42 24.33
C ASN A 149 42.01 10.24 24.02
N TYR A 150 42.20 9.13 24.73
CA TYR A 150 41.37 7.95 24.61
C TYR A 150 39.92 8.23 25.06
N GLU A 151 39.75 8.90 26.21
CA GLU A 151 38.44 9.34 26.71
C GLU A 151 37.71 10.23 25.70
N LYS A 152 38.42 11.17 25.07
CA LYS A 152 37.83 12.04 24.02
C LYS A 152 37.35 11.25 22.81
N ILE A 153 38.08 10.21 22.40
CA ILE A 153 37.68 9.35 21.28
C ILE A 153 36.41 8.58 21.65
N LEU A 154 36.36 8.00 22.85
CA LEU A 154 35.18 7.29 23.34
C LEU A 154 33.96 8.23 23.45
N GLU A 155 34.14 9.43 23.98
CA GLU A 155 33.04 10.40 24.10
C GLU A 155 32.53 10.87 22.73
N GLY A 156 33.42 11.01 21.74
CA GLY A 156 33.06 11.30 20.35
C GLY A 156 32.18 10.23 19.70
N GLU A 157 32.40 8.96 20.05
CA GLU A 157 31.56 7.82 19.63
C GLU A 157 30.32 7.62 20.53
N GLY A 158 30.06 8.53 21.48
CA GLY A 158 28.90 8.52 22.37
C GLY A 158 29.04 7.58 23.57
N VAL A 159 30.23 7.05 23.85
CA VAL A 159 30.52 6.22 25.02
C VAL A 159 30.92 7.11 26.18
N LYS A 160 30.28 6.93 27.33
CA LYS A 160 30.58 7.68 28.56
C LYS A 160 30.81 6.72 29.73
N PRO A 161 31.72 7.05 30.65
CA PRO A 161 31.88 6.30 31.88
C PRO A 161 30.58 6.36 32.70
N MET A 162 30.24 5.26 33.36
CA MET A 162 29.18 5.23 34.35
C MET A 162 29.81 5.51 35.71
N ASN A 163 29.39 6.55 36.41
CA ASN A 163 29.84 6.76 37.80
C ASN A 163 28.89 5.99 38.71
N SER A 164 29.24 4.76 39.05
CA SER A 164 28.33 3.84 39.73
C SER A 164 28.45 3.87 41.26
N GLU A 165 29.56 4.36 41.81
CA GLU A 165 29.78 4.46 43.26
C GLU A 165 28.72 5.31 43.97
N GLY A 166 28.16 4.78 45.06
CA GLY A 166 27.11 5.43 45.85
C GLY A 166 25.72 5.42 45.19
N GLN A 167 25.56 4.85 43.98
CA GLN A 167 24.25 4.68 43.34
C GLN A 167 23.57 3.38 43.77
N ILE A 168 22.26 3.32 43.56
CA ILE A 168 21.48 2.09 43.74
C ILE A 168 21.86 1.09 42.64
N PHE A 169 22.08 -0.16 43.03
CA PHE A 169 22.37 -1.25 42.12
C PHE A 169 21.25 -1.46 41.10
N ASP A 170 21.63 -1.71 39.84
CA ASP A 170 20.72 -1.93 38.72
C ASP A 170 21.24 -3.13 37.92
N PRO A 171 20.55 -4.30 37.93
CA PRO A 171 20.98 -5.50 37.24
C PRO A 171 21.19 -5.34 35.72
N TYR A 172 20.59 -4.31 35.10
CA TYR A 172 20.74 -4.05 33.68
C TYR A 172 21.99 -3.25 33.33
N LYS A 173 22.64 -2.61 34.32
CA LYS A 173 23.79 -1.73 34.13
C LYS A 173 25.03 -2.18 34.87
N HIS A 174 24.87 -2.89 35.98
CA HIS A 174 25.93 -3.17 36.92
C HIS A 174 26.13 -4.68 37.10
N GLU A 175 27.39 -5.11 37.14
CA GLU A 175 27.78 -6.47 37.48
C GLU A 175 28.34 -6.50 38.91
N VAL A 176 27.85 -7.42 39.75
CA VAL A 176 28.29 -7.54 41.15
C VAL A 176 29.38 -8.60 41.24
N LEU A 177 30.56 -8.19 41.71
CA LEU A 177 31.67 -9.10 41.98
C LEU A 177 31.67 -9.59 43.44
N ASN A 178 31.32 -8.73 44.39
CA ASN A 178 31.31 -9.06 45.81
C ASN A 178 30.26 -8.26 46.59
N CYS A 179 29.72 -8.83 47.65
CA CYS A 179 28.83 -8.17 48.60
C CYS A 179 29.54 -8.05 49.95
N ILE A 180 29.65 -6.83 50.47
CA ILE A 180 30.36 -6.55 51.72
C ILE A 180 29.40 -5.79 52.64
N GLU A 181 29.47 -6.08 53.94
CA GLU A 181 28.77 -5.30 54.96
C GLU A 181 29.30 -3.86 54.95
N SER A 182 28.41 -2.89 54.81
CA SER A 182 28.76 -1.47 54.83
C SER A 182 27.73 -0.66 55.59
N ASN A 183 28.10 0.58 55.94
CA ASN A 183 27.18 1.52 56.58
C ASN A 183 26.22 2.20 55.58
N LEU A 184 26.30 1.86 54.29
CA LEU A 184 25.41 2.39 53.27
C LEU A 184 24.08 1.62 53.24
N PRO A 185 23.01 2.22 52.69
CA PRO A 185 21.73 1.53 52.51
C PRO A 185 21.90 0.22 51.71
N GLU A 186 21.03 -0.76 51.99
CA GLU A 186 21.01 -2.03 51.23
C GLU A 186 20.92 -1.77 49.72
N ASN A 187 21.59 -2.63 48.93
CA ASN A 187 21.67 -2.53 47.46
C ASN A 187 22.32 -1.24 46.92
N THR A 188 23.26 -0.64 47.67
CA THR A 188 24.09 0.47 47.20
C THR A 188 25.44 -0.03 46.70
N ILE A 189 25.93 0.55 45.60
CA ILE A 189 27.25 0.25 45.05
C ILE A 189 28.31 0.94 45.92
N ILE A 190 29.23 0.16 46.47
CA ILE A 190 30.24 0.65 47.41
C ILE A 190 31.45 1.23 46.68
N GLU A 191 31.98 0.48 45.71
CA GLU A 191 33.19 0.81 44.96
C GLU A 191 33.06 0.25 43.54
N GLU A 192 33.59 0.98 42.57
CA GLU A 192 33.71 0.53 41.18
C GLU A 192 35.10 -0.07 40.96
N LEU A 193 35.14 -1.28 40.39
CA LEU A 193 36.39 -1.98 40.10
C LEU A 193 36.71 -1.84 38.60
N ASP A 194 37.76 -1.06 38.28
CA ASP A 194 38.38 -1.00 36.93
C ASP A 194 39.38 -2.15 36.68
#